data_AF-A0A5C7PYJ0-F1
#
_entry.id   AF-A0A5C7PYJ0-F1
#
_cell.length_a   1.000
_cell.length_b   1.000
_cell.length_c   1.000
_cell.angle_alpha   90.00
_cell.angle_beta   90.00
_cell.angle_gamma   90.00
#
_symmetry.space_group_name_H-M   'P 1'
#
loop_
_entity.id
_entity.type
_entity.pdbx_description
1 polymer ?
#
loop_
_entity_poly.entity_id
_entity_poly.type
_entity_poly.pdbx_seq_one_letter_code
_entity_poly.pdbx_strand_id
1 'polypeptide(L)'
;FTDPHAAKAGLVQAAHGGTLFLDEVGDIPLTMQVKLLRLLESGTYRRVGSTELRRADVRLVSATHRDLHALIAAGRFREDLYHRLGTFPIVLPPLRERREDIPLLAAALLARIAPQRTLLLAPGALTRLAQHPFPGNVRELRNVLERASLLADGSTLTAAVIERALAIGSPRPAAKIAAVATRAARPAAALRDAERDALRAALAAHAGDRQSLARSLGISLRTLYRKLKQLDTD
;
A
#
# COMPACT_ATOMS: atom_id res chain seq x y z
N PHE A 1 31.19 -15.88 33.94
CA PHE A 1 31.20 -17.15 33.21
C PHE A 1 29.78 -17.48 32.78
N THR A 2 29.42 -17.19 31.53
CA THR A 2 28.13 -17.51 30.93
C THR A 2 28.30 -18.78 30.09
N ASP A 3 27.58 -19.84 30.45
CA ASP A 3 27.67 -21.15 29.81
C ASP A 3 27.05 -21.13 28.39
N PRO A 4 27.81 -21.42 27.31
CA PRO A 4 27.32 -21.41 25.94
C PRO A 4 26.37 -22.56 25.55
N HIS A 5 26.09 -23.51 26.44
CA HIS A 5 25.39 -24.76 26.10
C HIS A 5 23.94 -24.90 26.60
N ALA A 6 23.33 -23.86 27.17
CA ALA A 6 21.93 -23.91 27.55
C ALA A 6 21.00 -23.95 26.31
N ALA A 7 20.67 -25.15 25.85
CA ALA A 7 19.80 -25.38 24.70
C ALA A 7 18.39 -24.81 24.95
N LYS A 8 18.12 -23.63 24.40
CA LYS A 8 16.82 -22.95 24.47
C LYS A 8 15.70 -23.88 24.00
N ALA A 9 14.59 -23.91 24.75
CA ALA A 9 13.42 -24.68 24.37
C ALA A 9 12.87 -24.17 23.02
N GLY A 10 12.59 -25.10 22.11
CA GLY A 10 11.96 -24.77 20.83
C GLY A 10 10.46 -24.45 20.98
N LEU A 11 9.87 -23.77 20.00
CA LEU A 11 8.47 -23.33 20.03
C LEU A 11 7.48 -24.48 20.29
N VAL A 12 7.70 -25.63 19.64
CA VAL A 12 6.86 -26.84 19.82
C VAL A 12 6.93 -27.36 21.25
N GLN A 13 8.12 -27.31 21.87
CA GLN A 13 8.30 -27.75 23.26
C GLN A 13 7.61 -26.79 24.22
N ALA A 14 7.71 -25.48 23.98
CA ALA A 14 7.09 -24.45 24.81
C ALA A 14 5.55 -24.52 24.74
N ALA A 15 4.99 -24.96 23.62
CA ALA A 15 3.54 -25.08 23.42
C ALA A 15 2.94 -26.40 23.94
N HIS A 16 3.74 -27.31 24.48
CA HIS A 16 3.25 -28.61 24.96
C HIS A 16 2.14 -28.47 26.02
N GLY A 17 1.01 -29.14 25.80
CA GLY A 17 -0.19 -29.02 26.63
C GLY A 17 -1.00 -27.74 26.36
N GLY A 18 -0.65 -26.96 25.34
CA GLY A 18 -1.25 -25.68 25.01
C GLY A 18 -1.59 -25.53 23.53
N THR A 19 -1.51 -24.29 23.03
CA THR A 19 -1.81 -23.95 21.63
C THR A 19 -0.56 -23.46 20.91
N LEU A 20 -0.29 -24.01 19.73
CA LEU A 20 0.73 -23.54 18.81
C LEU A 20 0.06 -22.70 17.72
N PHE A 21 0.41 -21.41 17.62
CA PHE A 21 -0.03 -20.54 16.55
C PHE A 21 1.05 -20.41 15.48
N LEU A 22 0.72 -20.74 14.23
CA LEU A 22 1.61 -20.58 13.08
C LEU A 22 1.03 -19.56 12.10
N ASP A 23 1.68 -18.41 12.00
CA ASP A 23 1.34 -17.42 10.98
C ASP A 23 2.06 -17.73 9.66
N GLU A 24 1.46 -17.28 8.55
CA GLU A 24 2.02 -17.40 7.19
C GLU A 24 2.42 -18.83 6.80
N VAL A 25 1.59 -19.84 7.13
CA VAL A 25 1.93 -21.26 6.85
C VAL A 25 2.16 -21.54 5.36
N GLY A 26 1.60 -20.74 4.45
CA GLY A 26 1.82 -20.84 3.01
C GLY A 26 3.23 -20.41 2.52
N ASP A 27 4.06 -19.86 3.43
CA ASP A 27 5.43 -19.43 3.14
C ASP A 27 6.50 -20.42 3.61
N ILE A 28 6.11 -21.49 4.31
CA ILE A 28 7.08 -22.44 4.85
C ILE A 28 7.71 -23.30 3.74
N PRO A 29 9.04 -23.52 3.76
CA PRO A 29 9.72 -24.38 2.78
C PRO A 29 9.19 -25.82 2.83
N LEU A 30 9.21 -26.53 1.68
CA LEU A 30 8.76 -27.93 1.56
C LEU A 30 9.39 -28.87 2.61
N THR A 31 10.65 -28.66 2.95
CA THR A 31 11.36 -29.46 3.97
C THR A 31 10.79 -29.26 5.38
N MET A 32 10.27 -28.06 5.68
CA MET A 32 9.58 -27.77 6.94
C MET A 32 8.14 -28.30 6.92
N GLN A 33 7.48 -28.33 5.76
CA GLN A 33 6.14 -28.92 5.61
C GLN A 33 6.14 -30.39 6.03
N VAL A 34 7.16 -31.17 5.65
CA VAL A 34 7.31 -32.58 6.07
C VAL A 34 7.46 -32.71 7.58
N LYS A 35 8.20 -31.80 8.22
CA LYS A 35 8.39 -31.81 9.67
C LYS A 35 7.10 -31.42 10.41
N LEU A 36 6.38 -30.43 9.90
CA LEU A 36 5.10 -30.01 10.44
C LEU A 36 4.04 -31.11 10.30
N LEU A 37 4.00 -31.80 9.15
CA LEU A 37 3.13 -32.95 8.94
C LEU A 37 3.39 -34.04 10.00
N ARG A 38 4.66 -34.40 10.24
CA ARG A 38 5.00 -35.38 11.28
C ARG A 38 4.54 -34.96 12.68
N LEU A 39 4.69 -33.68 13.01
CA LEU A 39 4.19 -33.13 14.28
C LEU A 39 2.66 -33.28 14.37
N LEU A 40 1.93 -33.00 13.29
CA LEU A 40 0.48 -33.10 13.25
C LEU A 40 -0.04 -34.54 13.28
N GLU A 41 0.65 -35.48 12.65
CA GLU A 41 0.19 -36.86 12.54
C GLU A 41 0.57 -37.71 13.75
N SER A 42 1.80 -37.58 14.23
CA SER A 42 2.33 -38.44 15.29
C SER A 42 2.51 -37.71 16.63
N GLY A 43 2.35 -36.39 16.65
CA GLY A 43 2.72 -35.57 17.81
C GLY A 43 4.22 -35.56 18.08
N THR A 44 5.06 -36.00 17.13
CA THR A 44 6.51 -36.11 17.35
C THR A 44 7.33 -35.08 16.60
N TYR A 45 8.44 -34.67 17.21
CA TYR A 45 9.41 -33.74 16.64
C TYR A 45 10.83 -34.09 17.09
N ARG A 46 11.82 -33.47 16.43
CA ARG A 46 13.24 -33.56 16.82
C ARG A 46 13.81 -32.17 17.01
N ARG A 47 14.75 -32.04 17.95
CA ARG A 47 15.55 -30.81 18.08
C ARG A 47 16.57 -30.75 16.93
N VAL A 48 16.95 -29.54 16.56
CA VAL A 48 18.02 -29.34 15.57
C VAL A 48 19.31 -29.99 16.11
N GLY A 49 19.95 -30.82 15.29
CA GLY A 49 21.16 -31.55 15.68
C GLY A 49 20.93 -32.79 16.56
N SER A 50 19.70 -33.07 16.99
CA SER A 50 19.37 -34.28 17.76
C SER A 50 18.63 -35.30 16.90
N THR A 51 18.94 -36.57 17.12
CA THR A 51 18.21 -37.72 16.55
C THR A 51 17.08 -38.21 17.47
N GLU A 52 17.05 -37.74 18.72
CA GLU A 52 16.06 -38.09 19.72
C GLU A 52 14.67 -37.59 19.29
N LEU A 53 13.72 -38.52 19.21
CA LEU A 53 12.31 -38.21 18.99
C LEU A 53 11.68 -37.78 20.30
N ARG A 54 10.97 -36.66 20.25
CA ARG A 54 10.22 -36.10 21.37
C ARG A 54 8.76 -35.99 21.00
N ARG A 55 7.88 -36.11 21.98
CA ARG A 55 6.43 -35.93 21.80
C ARG A 55 6.00 -34.56 22.32
N ALA A 56 5.08 -33.94 21.62
CA ALA A 56 4.34 -32.77 22.06
C ALA A 56 2.87 -32.93 21.67
N ASP A 57 1.99 -32.84 22.66
CA ASP A 57 0.57 -32.60 22.45
C ASP A 57 0.31 -31.09 22.36
N VAL A 58 -0.22 -30.62 21.23
CA VAL A 58 -0.50 -29.21 20.97
C VAL A 58 -1.78 -29.05 20.15
N ARG A 59 -2.62 -28.08 20.52
CA ARG A 59 -3.67 -27.59 19.63
C ARG A 59 -3.04 -26.67 18.58
N LEU A 60 -3.17 -26.98 17.30
CA LEU A 60 -2.66 -26.11 16.24
C LEU A 60 -3.71 -25.07 15.79
N VAL A 61 -3.28 -23.82 15.66
CA VAL A 61 -4.02 -22.77 14.93
C VAL A 61 -3.06 -22.19 13.89
N SER A 62 -3.48 -22.13 12.63
CA SER A 62 -2.64 -21.61 11.54
C SER A 62 -3.35 -20.53 10.73
N ALA A 63 -2.58 -19.58 10.20
CA ALA A 63 -3.05 -18.54 9.32
C ALA A 63 -2.19 -18.45 8.05
N THR A 64 -2.77 -17.94 6.96
CA THR A 64 -2.06 -17.68 5.70
C THR A 64 -2.82 -16.63 4.89
N HIS A 65 -2.09 -15.79 4.17
CA HIS A 65 -2.63 -14.86 3.18
C HIS A 65 -2.61 -15.45 1.75
N ARG A 66 -2.03 -16.64 1.57
CA ARG A 66 -1.90 -17.32 0.28
C ARG A 66 -3.01 -18.34 0.06
N ASP A 67 -3.40 -18.49 -1.20
CA ASP A 67 -4.23 -19.59 -1.66
C ASP A 67 -3.43 -20.90 -1.64
N LEU A 68 -3.72 -21.75 -0.66
CA LEU A 68 -3.04 -23.04 -0.52
C LEU A 68 -3.37 -24.01 -1.66
N HIS A 69 -4.58 -23.96 -2.24
CA HIS A 69 -4.92 -24.83 -3.37
C HIS A 69 -4.10 -24.50 -4.60
N ALA A 70 -3.92 -23.20 -4.89
CA ALA A 70 -3.03 -22.76 -5.97
C ALA A 70 -1.57 -23.18 -5.72
N LEU A 71 -1.09 -23.13 -4.48
CA LEU A 71 0.26 -23.59 -4.13
C LEU A 71 0.42 -25.11 -4.26
N ILE A 72 -0.62 -25.89 -3.96
CA ILE A 72 -0.64 -27.35 -4.16
C ILE A 72 -0.54 -27.67 -5.65
N ALA A 73 -1.37 -27.03 -6.48
CA ALA A 73 -1.32 -27.20 -7.93
C ALA A 73 0.05 -26.83 -8.52
N ALA A 74 0.75 -25.85 -7.92
CA ALA A 74 2.10 -25.45 -8.30
C ALA A 74 3.23 -26.32 -7.68
N GLY A 75 2.91 -27.37 -6.91
CA GLY A 75 3.90 -28.22 -6.23
C GLY A 75 4.70 -27.52 -5.12
N ARG A 76 4.25 -26.34 -4.67
CA ARG A 76 4.91 -25.52 -3.64
C ARG A 76 4.36 -25.77 -2.24
N PHE A 77 3.22 -26.45 -2.15
CA PHE A 77 2.61 -26.86 -0.89
C PHE A 77 2.13 -28.31 -0.99
N ARG A 78 2.31 -29.09 0.07
CA ARG A 78 1.89 -30.49 0.08
C ARG A 78 0.41 -30.63 0.38
N GLU A 79 -0.26 -31.46 -0.41
CA GLU A 79 -1.68 -31.77 -0.25
C GLU A 79 -1.98 -32.48 1.08
N ASP A 80 -1.12 -33.41 1.50
CA ASP A 80 -1.26 -34.13 2.78
C ASP A 80 -1.25 -33.20 4.01
N LEU A 81 -0.35 -32.20 4.01
CA LEU A 81 -0.30 -31.17 5.03
C LEU A 81 -1.56 -30.30 5.01
N TYR A 82 -2.03 -29.92 3.82
CA TYR A 82 -3.27 -29.14 3.69
C TYR A 82 -4.45 -29.88 4.34
N HIS A 83 -4.61 -31.17 4.10
CA HIS A 83 -5.69 -31.95 4.71
C HIS A 83 -5.62 -32.04 6.24
N ARG A 84 -4.43 -31.91 6.85
CA ARG A 84 -4.28 -31.86 8.31
C ARG A 84 -4.54 -30.47 8.89
N LEU A 85 -4.20 -29.42 8.16
CA LEU A 85 -4.40 -28.03 8.58
C LEU A 85 -5.84 -27.55 8.35
N GLY A 86 -6.41 -27.91 7.20
CA GLY A 86 -7.68 -27.42 6.67
C GLY A 86 -8.93 -28.08 7.27
N THR A 87 -8.82 -28.73 8.44
CA THR A 87 -9.95 -29.41 9.08
C THR A 87 -11.12 -28.45 9.38
N PHE A 88 -10.82 -27.20 9.76
CA PHE A 88 -11.81 -26.18 10.05
C PHE A 88 -11.34 -24.81 9.54
N PRO A 89 -11.58 -24.47 8.26
CA PRO A 89 -11.12 -23.22 7.67
C PRO A 89 -12.00 -22.04 8.14
N ILE A 90 -11.36 -20.97 8.60
CA ILE A 90 -12.03 -19.71 8.94
C ILE A 90 -11.55 -18.65 7.95
N VAL A 91 -12.45 -18.16 7.10
CA VAL A 91 -12.16 -17.09 6.15
C VAL A 91 -12.33 -15.75 6.86
N LEU A 92 -11.26 -14.95 6.91
CA LEU A 92 -11.32 -13.60 7.44
C LEU A 92 -11.65 -12.61 6.32
N PRO A 93 -12.84 -11.97 6.33
CA PRO A 93 -13.19 -11.01 5.30
C PRO A 93 -12.30 -9.76 5.40
N PRO A 94 -11.91 -9.16 4.27
CA PRO A 94 -11.21 -7.89 4.26
C PRO A 94 -12.11 -6.77 4.81
N LEU A 95 -11.49 -5.70 5.30
CA LEU A 95 -12.18 -4.58 5.95
C LEU A 95 -13.21 -3.90 5.04
N ARG A 96 -12.99 -3.91 3.72
CA ARG A 96 -13.92 -3.36 2.72
C ARG A 96 -15.27 -4.09 2.64
N GLU A 97 -15.33 -5.33 3.11
CA GLU A 97 -16.54 -6.18 3.15
C GLU A 97 -17.25 -6.10 4.51
N ARG A 98 -16.66 -5.42 5.50
CA ARG A 98 -17.20 -5.20 6.85
C ARG A 98 -17.03 -3.74 7.30
N ARG A 99 -17.52 -2.81 6.48
CA ARG A 99 -17.31 -1.37 6.69
C ARG A 99 -18.03 -0.84 7.93
N GLU A 100 -19.11 -1.51 8.32
CA GLU A 100 -19.88 -1.29 9.53
C GLU A 100 -19.06 -1.46 10.81
N ASP A 101 -17.97 -2.24 10.78
CA ASP A 101 -17.08 -2.43 11.92
C ASP A 101 -16.07 -1.29 12.09
N ILE A 102 -15.90 -0.45 11.07
CA ILE A 102 -14.88 0.62 11.06
C ILE A 102 -15.02 1.57 12.26
N PRO A 103 -16.22 2.07 12.64
CA PRO A 103 -16.36 2.94 13.80
C PRO A 103 -15.86 2.28 15.10
N LEU A 104 -16.25 1.03 15.35
CA LEU A 104 -15.85 0.29 16.55
C LEU A 104 -14.34 0.01 16.56
N LEU A 105 -13.81 -0.48 15.43
CA LEU A 105 -12.38 -0.72 15.26
C LEU A 105 -11.57 0.56 15.42
N ALA A 106 -12.03 1.68 14.85
CA ALA A 106 -11.32 2.94 14.92
C ALA A 106 -11.27 3.48 16.36
N ALA A 107 -12.37 3.39 17.11
CA ALA A 107 -12.40 3.77 18.52
C ALA A 107 -11.42 2.92 19.35
N ALA A 108 -11.46 1.59 19.19
CA ALA A 108 -10.56 0.68 19.90
C ALA A 108 -9.08 0.90 19.54
N LEU A 109 -8.79 1.18 18.27
CA LEU A 109 -7.43 1.48 17.82
C LEU A 109 -6.93 2.82 18.37
N LEU A 110 -7.76 3.87 18.36
CA LEU A 110 -7.38 5.18 18.89
C LEU A 110 -7.05 5.12 20.39
N ALA A 111 -7.84 4.37 21.17
CA ALA A 111 -7.56 4.15 22.59
C ALA A 111 -6.18 3.51 22.84
N ARG A 112 -5.70 2.66 21.92
CA ARG A 112 -4.38 2.03 21.99
C ARG A 112 -3.25 2.92 21.47
N ILE A 113 -3.53 3.75 20.45
CA ILE A 113 -2.55 4.64 19.83
C ILE A 113 -2.21 5.81 20.76
N ALA A 114 -3.22 6.40 21.39
CA ALA A 114 -3.06 7.57 22.24
C ALA A 114 -3.76 7.36 23.59
N PRO A 115 -3.26 6.46 24.46
CA PRO A 115 -3.93 6.13 25.73
C PRO A 115 -4.04 7.34 26.68
N GLN A 116 -3.17 8.33 26.53
CA GLN A 116 -3.16 9.57 27.33
C GLN A 116 -4.01 10.69 26.71
N ARG A 117 -4.58 10.51 25.52
CA ARG A 117 -5.40 11.52 24.82
C ARG A 117 -6.74 10.92 24.43
N THR A 118 -7.83 11.54 24.86
CA THR A 118 -9.16 11.18 24.37
C THR A 118 -9.35 11.79 22.98
N LEU A 119 -9.15 10.98 21.94
CA LEU A 119 -9.39 11.36 20.56
C LEU A 119 -10.78 10.91 20.11
N LEU A 120 -11.58 11.84 19.61
CA LEU A 120 -12.93 11.61 19.09
C LEU A 120 -12.94 11.73 17.57
N LEU A 121 -13.65 10.83 16.90
CA LEU A 121 -13.88 10.93 15.45
C LEU A 121 -15.17 11.72 15.20
N ALA A 122 -15.07 12.81 14.46
CA ALA A 122 -16.26 13.53 14.00
C ALA A 122 -17.09 12.64 13.04
N PRO A 123 -18.41 12.83 12.91
CA PRO A 123 -19.25 12.04 11.99
C PRO A 123 -18.73 12.03 10.54
N GLY A 124 -18.22 13.18 10.06
CA GLY A 124 -17.61 13.27 8.73
C GLY A 124 -16.30 12.48 8.60
N ALA A 125 -15.53 12.34 9.69
CA ALA A 125 -14.32 11.52 9.72
C ALA A 125 -14.64 10.03 9.59
N LEU A 126 -15.66 9.55 10.32
CA LEU A 126 -16.17 8.18 10.22
C LEU A 126 -16.68 7.87 8.81
N THR A 127 -17.49 8.77 8.25
CA THR A 127 -17.98 8.67 6.87
C THR A 127 -16.81 8.54 5.90
N ARG A 128 -15.78 9.37 6.09
CA ARG A 128 -14.62 9.35 5.21
C ARG A 128 -13.80 8.07 5.32
N LEU A 129 -13.59 7.56 6.52
CA LEU A 129 -12.95 6.26 6.74
C LEU A 129 -13.74 5.14 6.06
N ALA A 130 -15.07 5.11 6.23
CA ALA A 130 -15.93 4.08 5.63
C ALA A 130 -15.94 4.07 4.09
N GLN A 131 -15.65 5.20 3.45
CA GLN A 131 -15.52 5.30 1.99
C GLN A 131 -14.18 4.79 1.46
N HIS A 132 -13.16 4.66 2.33
CA HIS A 132 -11.84 4.21 1.91
C HIS A 132 -11.79 2.67 1.78
N PRO A 133 -11.18 2.11 0.71
CA PRO A 133 -11.18 0.66 0.47
C PRO A 133 -10.24 -0.13 1.38
N PHE A 134 -9.26 0.51 2.02
CA PHE A 134 -8.26 -0.11 2.90
C PHE A 134 -7.63 -1.40 2.32
N PRO A 135 -6.85 -1.33 1.21
CA PRO A 135 -6.12 -2.49 0.69
C PRO A 135 -5.21 -3.17 1.74
N GLY A 136 -4.69 -2.42 2.71
CA GLY A 136 -3.91 -2.95 3.83
C GLY A 136 -4.75 -3.33 5.07
N ASN A 137 -6.08 -3.43 4.94
CA ASN A 137 -7.02 -3.81 5.99
C ASN A 137 -6.85 -3.00 7.28
N VAL A 138 -7.04 -3.63 8.44
CA VAL A 138 -6.96 -3.02 9.77
C VAL A 138 -5.58 -2.40 10.03
N ARG A 139 -4.51 -2.94 9.44
CA ARG A 139 -3.16 -2.38 9.57
C ARG A 139 -3.08 -0.99 8.95
N GLU A 140 -3.67 -0.81 7.77
CA GLU A 140 -3.74 0.50 7.13
C GLU A 140 -4.64 1.46 7.89
N LEU A 141 -5.81 1.01 8.36
CA LEU A 141 -6.68 1.81 9.24
C LEU A 141 -5.90 2.32 10.47
N ARG A 142 -5.16 1.45 11.16
CA ARG A 142 -4.31 1.83 12.29
C ARG A 142 -3.30 2.91 11.90
N ASN A 143 -2.60 2.74 10.79
CA ASN A 143 -1.60 3.72 10.32
C ASN A 143 -2.23 5.07 9.95
N VAL A 144 -3.45 5.08 9.40
CA VAL A 144 -4.21 6.31 9.12
C VAL A 144 -4.59 7.01 10.41
N LEU A 145 -5.10 6.28 11.41
CA LEU A 145 -5.47 6.84 12.70
C LEU A 145 -4.26 7.34 13.49
N GLU A 146 -3.14 6.64 13.43
CA GLU A 146 -1.87 7.05 14.02
C GLU A 146 -1.41 8.40 13.44
N ARG A 147 -1.38 8.51 12.11
CA ARG A 147 -1.09 9.78 11.43
C ARG A 147 -2.11 10.87 11.76
N ALA A 148 -3.40 10.55 11.76
CA ALA A 148 -4.44 11.52 12.11
C ALA A 148 -4.25 12.07 13.53
N SER A 149 -3.84 11.23 14.48
CA SER A 149 -3.58 11.63 15.87
C SER A 149 -2.41 12.62 16.01
N LEU A 150 -1.41 12.51 15.13
CA LEU A 150 -0.26 13.41 15.04
C LEU A 150 -0.59 14.71 14.31
N LEU A 151 -1.48 14.66 13.32
CA LEU A 151 -1.91 15.81 12.53
C LEU A 151 -3.00 16.65 13.22
N ALA A 152 -3.59 16.13 14.30
CA ALA A 152 -4.68 16.79 14.99
C ALA A 152 -4.17 17.79 16.02
N ASP A 153 -4.55 19.05 15.84
CA ASP A 153 -4.25 20.16 16.75
C ASP A 153 -5.11 20.14 18.04
N GLY A 154 -5.96 19.10 18.22
CA GLY A 154 -6.87 18.97 19.36
C GLY A 154 -7.31 17.53 19.63
N SER A 155 -8.47 17.38 20.27
CA SER A 155 -9.06 16.07 20.63
C SER A 155 -10.00 15.52 19.57
N THR A 156 -10.40 16.31 18.56
CA THR A 156 -11.37 15.88 17.54
C THR A 156 -10.70 15.70 16.19
N LEU A 157 -10.80 14.48 15.64
CA LEU A 157 -10.36 14.12 14.30
C LEU A 157 -11.48 14.44 13.31
N THR A 158 -11.25 15.45 12.45
CA THR A 158 -12.20 15.87 11.42
C THR A 158 -11.97 15.12 10.11
N ALA A 159 -12.92 15.21 9.17
CA ALA A 159 -12.78 14.64 7.84
C ALA A 159 -11.52 15.13 7.11
N ALA A 160 -11.17 16.43 7.27
CA ALA A 160 -9.98 17.02 6.66
C ALA A 160 -8.67 16.42 7.21
N VAL A 161 -8.62 16.12 8.52
CA VAL A 161 -7.47 15.45 9.14
C VAL A 161 -7.34 14.02 8.60
N ILE A 162 -8.44 13.29 8.48
CA ILE A 162 -8.45 11.94 7.89
C ILE A 162 -8.00 11.96 6.43
N GLU A 163 -8.50 12.88 5.61
CA GLU A 163 -8.08 13.03 4.21
C GLU A 163 -6.57 13.28 4.08
N ARG A 164 -6.03 14.17 4.90
CA ARG A 164 -4.59 14.42 4.96
C ARG A 164 -3.82 13.17 5.37
N ALA A 165 -4.30 12.45 6.39
CA ALA A 165 -3.67 11.22 6.85
C ALA A 165 -3.67 10.12 5.77
N LEU A 166 -4.77 9.98 5.03
CA LEU A 166 -4.90 9.05 3.90
C LEU A 166 -3.98 9.42 2.71
N ALA A 167 -3.80 10.72 2.46
CA ALA A 167 -2.94 11.21 1.37
C ALA A 167 -1.45 10.97 1.61
N ILE A 168 -1.01 10.87 2.87
CA ILE A 168 0.39 10.54 3.20
C ILE A 168 0.66 9.10 2.75
N GLY A 169 1.79 8.84 2.08
CA GLY A 169 2.22 7.48 1.72
C GLY A 169 1.34 6.74 0.69
N SER A 170 0.19 7.27 0.30
CA SER A 170 -0.53 6.80 -0.88
C SER A 170 0.32 7.12 -2.11
N PRO A 171 0.65 6.15 -2.99
CA PRO A 171 1.22 6.47 -4.28
C PRO A 171 0.20 7.36 -4.99
N ARG A 172 0.51 8.66 -5.09
CA ARG A 172 -0.36 9.62 -5.77
C ARG A 172 -0.55 9.08 -7.18
N PRO A 173 -1.78 8.72 -7.61
CA PRO A 173 -1.95 8.21 -8.96
C PRO A 173 -1.45 9.29 -9.91
N ALA A 174 -0.43 8.97 -10.70
CA ALA A 174 0.17 9.87 -11.69
C ALA A 174 -0.90 10.49 -12.62
N ALA A 175 -2.07 9.85 -12.72
CA ALA A 175 -3.26 10.34 -13.41
C ALA A 175 -3.75 11.73 -12.93
N LYS A 176 -3.64 12.09 -11.64
CA LYS A 176 -4.04 13.44 -11.16
C LYS A 176 -3.01 14.52 -11.52
N ILE A 177 -1.74 14.16 -11.71
CA ILE A 177 -0.70 15.09 -12.20
C ILE A 177 -0.87 15.26 -13.72
N ALA A 178 -1.20 14.19 -14.45
CA ALA A 178 -1.48 14.23 -15.88
C ALA A 178 -2.72 15.06 -16.23
N ALA A 179 -3.78 15.04 -15.41
CA ALA A 179 -5.00 15.84 -15.62
C ALA A 179 -4.76 17.36 -15.43
N VAL A 180 -3.89 17.74 -14.49
CA VAL A 180 -3.48 19.15 -14.29
C VAL A 180 -2.52 19.59 -15.40
N ALA A 181 -1.59 18.72 -15.81
CA ALA A 181 -0.67 18.98 -16.92
C ALA A 181 -1.39 19.12 -18.27
N THR A 182 -2.40 18.29 -18.57
CA THR A 182 -3.20 18.39 -19.81
C THR A 182 -4.08 19.64 -19.83
N ARG A 183 -4.60 20.08 -18.68
CA ARG A 183 -5.40 21.31 -18.60
C ARG A 183 -4.54 22.58 -18.75
N ALA A 184 -3.28 22.54 -18.33
CA ALA A 184 -2.30 23.62 -18.57
C ALA A 184 -1.69 23.59 -20.00
N ALA A 185 -1.62 22.42 -20.63
CA ALA A 185 -1.08 22.28 -21.99
C ALA A 185 -2.02 22.84 -23.08
N ARG A 186 -3.35 22.76 -22.89
CA ARG A 186 -4.34 23.32 -23.84
C ARG A 186 -4.22 24.84 -24.07
N PRO A 187 -4.18 25.70 -23.04
CA PRO A 187 -4.00 27.13 -23.25
C PRO A 187 -2.62 27.48 -23.83
N ALA A 188 -1.57 26.71 -23.52
CA ALA A 188 -0.23 26.93 -24.06
C ALA A 188 -0.12 26.56 -25.56
N ALA A 189 -0.86 25.53 -26.02
CA ALA A 189 -0.93 25.18 -27.44
C ALA A 189 -1.70 26.25 -28.23
N ALA A 190 -2.88 26.66 -27.74
CA ALA A 190 -3.70 27.69 -28.39
C ALA A 190 -2.96 29.03 -28.53
N LEU A 191 -2.17 29.43 -27.52
CA LEU A 191 -1.37 30.65 -27.59
C LEU A 191 -0.25 30.55 -28.64
N ARG A 192 0.40 29.38 -28.76
CA ARG A 192 1.42 29.16 -29.79
C ARG A 192 0.82 29.16 -31.20
N ASP A 193 -0.35 28.58 -31.39
CA ASP A 193 -1.04 28.58 -32.68
C ASP A 193 -1.45 30.00 -33.09
N ALA A 194 -2.04 30.77 -32.17
CA ALA A 194 -2.37 32.18 -32.40
C ALA A 194 -1.14 33.05 -32.69
N GLU A 195 -0.03 32.83 -31.98
CA GLU A 195 1.24 33.53 -32.27
C GLU A 195 1.81 33.17 -33.64
N ARG A 196 1.73 31.91 -34.07
CA ARG A 196 2.19 31.47 -35.39
C ARG A 196 1.35 32.11 -36.50
N ASP A 197 0.03 32.11 -36.36
CA ASP A 197 -0.87 32.66 -37.37
C ASP A 197 -0.74 34.18 -37.49
N ALA A 198 -0.57 34.88 -36.36
CA ALA A 198 -0.24 36.30 -36.36
C ALA A 198 1.10 36.59 -37.06
N LEU A 199 2.11 35.73 -36.84
CA LEU A 199 3.41 35.88 -37.49
C LEU A 199 3.36 35.59 -39.00
N ARG A 200 2.58 34.60 -39.45
CA ARG A 200 2.34 34.32 -40.87
C ARG A 200 1.60 35.45 -41.56
N ALA A 201 0.56 35.99 -40.93
CA ALA A 201 -0.18 37.15 -41.46
C ALA A 201 0.72 38.38 -41.57
N ALA A 202 1.57 38.63 -40.58
CA ALA A 202 2.54 39.73 -40.61
C ALA A 202 3.61 39.56 -41.70
N LEU A 203 4.06 38.33 -41.98
CA LEU A 203 4.96 38.05 -43.11
C LEU A 203 4.29 38.28 -44.47
N ALA A 204 3.03 37.87 -44.61
CA ALA A 204 2.29 38.02 -45.86
C ALA A 204 1.93 39.48 -46.17
N ALA A 205 1.67 40.28 -45.14
CA ALA A 205 1.29 41.69 -45.27
C ALA A 205 2.48 42.66 -45.38
N HIS A 206 3.71 42.21 -45.14
CA HIS A 206 4.89 43.08 -45.02
C HIS A 206 5.84 42.93 -46.22
N ALA A 207 5.90 43.94 -47.07
CA ALA A 207 6.76 43.97 -48.27
C ALA A 207 8.19 44.50 -48.02
N GLY A 208 8.58 44.71 -46.76
CA GLY A 208 9.87 45.26 -46.36
C GLY A 208 10.91 44.23 -45.89
N ASP A 209 12.09 44.71 -45.51
CA ASP A 209 13.15 43.87 -44.93
C ASP A 209 12.77 43.28 -43.55
N ARG A 210 13.46 42.21 -43.13
CA ARG A 210 13.16 41.55 -41.83
C ARG A 210 13.38 42.47 -40.62
N GLN A 211 14.17 43.54 -40.77
CA GLN A 211 14.42 44.52 -39.72
C GLN A 211 13.25 45.51 -39.53
N SER A 212 12.55 45.90 -40.59
CA SER A 212 11.31 46.68 -40.49
C SER A 212 10.15 45.83 -39.94
N LEU A 213 10.07 44.54 -40.29
CA LEU A 213 9.08 43.62 -39.72
C LEU A 213 9.28 43.37 -38.22
N ALA A 214 10.53 43.20 -37.77
CA ALA A 214 10.82 43.06 -36.34
C ALA A 214 10.38 44.30 -35.54
N ARG A 215 10.59 45.50 -36.10
CA ARG A 215 10.16 46.77 -35.50
C ARG A 215 8.64 46.92 -35.45
N SER A 216 7.92 46.56 -36.52
CA SER A 216 6.45 46.65 -36.53
C SER A 216 5.80 45.67 -35.53
N LEU A 217 6.44 44.53 -35.29
CA LEU A 217 6.02 43.53 -34.30
C LEU A 217 6.52 43.83 -32.87
N GLY A 218 7.31 44.90 -32.66
CA GLY A 218 7.84 45.26 -31.35
C GLY A 218 8.84 44.25 -30.75
N ILE A 219 9.47 43.42 -31.58
CA ILE A 219 10.41 42.37 -31.16
C ILE A 219 11.81 42.60 -31.73
N SER A 220 12.83 42.03 -31.08
CA SER A 220 14.19 42.08 -31.62
C SER A 220 14.34 41.20 -32.87
N LEU A 221 15.26 41.57 -33.76
CA LEU A 221 15.56 40.81 -34.97
C LEU A 221 15.97 39.36 -34.66
N ARG A 222 16.70 39.15 -33.56
CA ARG A 222 17.08 37.81 -33.08
C ARG A 222 15.86 36.98 -32.66
N THR A 223 14.87 37.58 -32.01
CA THR A 223 13.62 36.92 -31.63
C THR A 223 12.77 36.58 -32.85
N LEU A 224 12.74 37.47 -33.85
CA LEU A 224 12.07 37.20 -35.13
C LEU A 224 12.69 35.98 -35.83
N TYR A 225 14.00 35.93 -36.04
CA TYR A 225 14.66 34.77 -36.67
C TYR A 225 14.43 33.47 -35.90
N ARG A 226 14.41 33.51 -34.56
CA ARG A 226 14.11 32.33 -33.73
C ARG A 226 12.68 31.82 -33.96
N LYS A 227 11.70 32.73 -34.02
CA LYS A 227 10.29 32.38 -34.26
C LYS A 227 10.05 31.90 -35.71
N LEU A 228 10.77 32.45 -36.69
CA LEU A 228 10.73 31.98 -38.09
C LEU A 228 11.31 30.57 -38.24
N LYS A 229 12.46 30.30 -37.60
CA LYS A 229 13.03 28.95 -37.61
C LYS A 229 12.09 27.91 -36.98
N GLN A 230 11.33 28.31 -35.96
CA GLN A 230 10.30 27.46 -35.33
C GLN A 230 9.07 27.24 -36.21
N LEU A 231 8.81 28.11 -37.19
CA LEU A 231 7.76 27.92 -38.21
C LEU A 231 8.20 26.98 -39.34
N ASP A 232 9.50 26.95 -39.67
CA ASP A 232 10.05 26.12 -40.76
C ASP A 232 10.35 24.67 -40.32
N THR A 233 10.33 24.38 -39.01
CA THR A 233 10.66 23.05 -38.46
C THR A 233 9.41 22.19 -38.19
N ASP A 234 8.21 22.74 -38.42
CA ASP A 234 6.91 22.05 -38.40
C ASP A 234 6.41 21.88 -39.86
#